data_AF-A0A7C4N4H2-F1
#
_entry.id   AF-A0A7C4N4H2-F1
#
_cell.length_a   1.000
_cell.length_b   1.000
_cell.length_c   1.000
_cell.angle_alpha   90.00
_cell.angle_beta   90.00
_cell.angle_gamma   90.00
#
_symmetry.space_group_name_H-M   'P 1'
#
loop_
_entity.id
_entity.type
_entity.pdbx_description
1 polymer ?
#
loop_
_entity_poly.entity_id
_entity_poly.type
_entity_poly.pdbx_seq_one_letter_code
_entity_poly.pdbx_strand_id
1 'polypeptide(L)'
;MKTSSPAKKVLFVLILLFSLAFLPSQPAEGTDHIIPHQTYLEEFFWTFGCTPTAASMVLSYWDTSHTENGNKYIGSGRLIDYYLNEACSGYNVPNTLRQLKTALGANYNINACSGSGETNPWDIDDGIRHVTNTVNGYNFNSINSCSAIWPEVTGDWCWDAIRSEINLGRPFVWSTGNVTGGGHSVAAWGYTDSKYVILYDTWEPAGRADWYYTHYLGDSGNSIESTQVNIIVPLQPDNADILLDEPVGGENVYVGTAHRIWWYMWGTRITRVEIYYSIDWGRNWSFAGTRFPSHPDGWGYFDWTVPESPSGAARVRIEAYDSSNNYIAGDGSFGNFRILVDNTAPAGSVAINNGVDFTNSLSATLNLTCADGSDGIGCADMRFSNDNQSWTSWQAFAATRAWTLPAGDGVKTVYVQYRDRLGNQSQSFSDTITLDTTGPPGTISIENGQACAFSRNVTLYLTCTGCVQMRFYDVFTRGWTPWE
;
A
#
# COMPACT_ATOMS: atom_id res chain seq x y z
N MET A 1 4.24 27.72 -14.45
CA MET A 1 3.37 28.89 -14.73
C MET A 1 1.94 28.57 -14.29
N LYS A 2 1.59 29.05 -13.09
CA LYS A 2 0.25 29.44 -12.58
C LYS A 2 0.37 29.45 -11.04
N THR A 3 1.11 30.43 -10.52
CA THR A 3 1.06 30.80 -9.10
C THR A 3 -0.10 31.76 -8.92
N SER A 4 -1.31 31.23 -8.79
CA SER A 4 -2.35 31.97 -8.08
C SER A 4 -1.99 31.90 -6.61
N SER A 5 -1.55 33.02 -6.03
CA SER A 5 -1.49 33.17 -4.58
C SER A 5 -2.86 32.80 -4.02
N PRO A 6 -2.98 31.79 -3.13
CA PRO A 6 -4.25 31.50 -2.48
C PRO A 6 -4.71 32.76 -1.74
N ALA A 7 -6.01 33.02 -1.72
CA ALA A 7 -6.55 34.19 -1.05
C ALA A 7 -6.12 34.18 0.43
N LYS A 8 -5.38 35.21 0.85
CA LYS A 8 -4.87 35.35 2.23
C LYS A 8 -6.06 35.51 3.17
N LYS A 9 -6.23 34.60 4.12
CA LYS A 9 -7.32 34.65 5.12
C LYS A 9 -6.76 35.18 6.43
N VAL A 10 -7.40 36.22 6.98
CA VAL A 10 -7.06 36.73 8.32
C VAL A 10 -7.91 35.99 9.35
N LEU A 11 -7.26 35.35 10.33
CA LEU A 11 -7.93 34.65 11.40
C LEU A 11 -8.19 35.61 12.57
N PHE A 12 -9.46 35.86 12.90
CA PHE A 12 -9.81 36.46 14.18
C PHE A 12 -9.94 35.34 15.21
N VAL A 13 -9.02 35.30 16.19
CA VAL A 13 -9.15 34.41 17.35
C VAL A 13 -10.29 34.94 18.21
N LEU A 14 -11.52 34.51 17.91
CA LEU A 14 -12.72 34.80 18.70
C LEU A 14 -13.34 33.49 19.18
N ILE A 15 -13.62 33.45 20.48
CA ILE A 15 -14.24 32.34 21.21
C ILE A 15 -15.47 31.83 20.45
N LEU A 16 -15.53 30.50 20.29
CA LEU A 16 -16.65 29.70 19.75
C LEU A 16 -18.01 30.38 19.98
N LEU A 17 -18.54 31.06 18.97
CA LEU A 17 -19.95 31.35 18.80
C LEU A 17 -20.23 31.63 17.31
N PHE A 18 -21.08 30.79 16.71
CA PHE A 18 -21.62 30.94 15.36
C PHE A 18 -22.16 32.37 15.13
N SER A 19 -21.58 33.10 14.17
CA SER A 19 -22.34 34.04 13.32
C SER A 19 -21.48 34.53 12.13
N LEU A 20 -22.11 34.57 10.95
CA LEU A 20 -21.56 35.19 9.75
C LEU A 20 -21.18 36.65 10.05
N ALA A 21 -19.88 36.96 10.05
CA ALA A 21 -19.39 38.33 10.09
C ALA A 21 -18.67 38.67 8.77
N PHE A 22 -19.05 39.83 8.22
CA PHE A 22 -18.46 40.46 7.05
C PHE A 22 -16.93 40.54 7.15
N LEU A 23 -16.22 40.10 6.11
CA LEU A 23 -14.77 40.27 5.99
C LEU A 23 -14.43 41.72 5.58
N PRO A 24 -13.73 42.52 6.42
CA PRO A 24 -13.18 43.80 5.97
C PRO A 24 -12.01 43.58 5.00
N SER A 25 -11.82 44.54 4.09
CA SER A 25 -10.74 44.55 3.08
C SER A 25 -9.35 44.65 3.71
N GLN A 26 -8.39 43.89 3.18
CA GLN A 26 -7.04 43.74 3.74
C GLN A 26 -6.12 44.95 3.49
N PRO A 27 -5.23 45.30 4.45
CA PRO A 27 -4.16 46.27 4.23
C PRO A 27 -3.01 45.68 3.38
N ALA A 28 -2.25 46.55 2.70
CA ALA A 28 -1.15 46.15 1.81
C ALA A 28 0.00 45.47 2.58
N GLU A 29 0.29 44.20 2.27
CA GLU A 29 1.25 43.37 3.01
C GLU A 29 2.71 43.57 2.57
N GLY A 30 3.63 43.46 3.53
CA GLY A 30 5.08 43.32 3.31
C GLY A 30 5.49 41.95 2.75
N THR A 31 6.80 41.66 2.72
CA THR A 31 7.33 40.40 2.15
C THR A 31 6.98 39.22 3.05
N ASP A 32 6.50 38.11 2.48
CA ASP A 32 6.27 36.85 3.19
C ASP A 32 7.62 36.13 3.38
N HIS A 33 7.97 35.84 4.63
CA HIS A 33 9.10 35.00 5.02
C HIS A 33 8.55 33.65 5.48
N ILE A 34 8.55 32.67 4.59
CA ILE A 34 7.94 31.37 4.82
C ILE A 34 9.03 30.30 4.88
N ILE A 35 8.93 29.40 5.85
CA ILE A 35 9.72 28.18 5.87
C ILE A 35 9.34 27.38 4.62
N PRO A 36 10.28 27.07 3.71
CA PRO A 36 9.98 26.33 2.49
C PRO A 36 9.30 25.01 2.81
N HIS A 37 8.00 24.96 2.56
CA HIS A 37 7.18 23.80 2.75
C HIS A 37 6.74 23.31 1.37
N GLN A 38 7.57 22.47 0.75
CA GLN A 38 7.26 21.94 -0.57
C GLN A 38 6.21 20.82 -0.41
N THR A 39 4.91 21.09 -0.29
CA THR A 39 3.85 20.08 -0.58
C THR A 39 3.71 18.81 0.30
N TYR A 40 4.34 18.70 1.49
CA TYR A 40 4.48 17.40 2.20
C TYR A 40 3.92 17.31 3.64
N LEU A 41 3.09 18.26 4.08
CA LEU A 41 2.44 18.19 5.39
C LEU A 41 1.26 17.24 5.31
N GLU A 42 1.19 16.31 6.26
CA GLU A 42 0.04 15.42 6.39
C GLU A 42 -1.24 16.21 6.70
N GLU A 43 -2.38 15.63 6.33
CA GLU A 43 -3.67 16.16 6.78
C GLU A 43 -3.85 15.83 8.26
N PHE A 44 -3.81 16.87 9.09
CA PHE A 44 -4.20 16.75 10.49
C PHE A 44 -5.69 17.07 10.62
N PHE A 45 -6.38 16.37 11.52
CA PHE A 45 -7.70 16.77 11.95
C PHE A 45 -7.61 17.21 13.40
N TRP A 46 -8.19 18.37 13.69
CA TRP A 46 -8.29 18.85 15.07
C TRP A 46 -9.21 17.93 15.89
N THR A 47 -8.60 16.97 16.60
CA THR A 47 -9.34 15.87 17.23
C THR A 47 -9.17 15.82 18.75
N PHE A 48 -7.99 16.17 19.28
CA PHE A 48 -7.64 15.94 20.69
C PHE A 48 -7.22 17.20 21.47
N GLY A 49 -7.36 18.37 20.86
CA GLY A 49 -6.89 19.63 21.42
C GLY A 49 -5.93 20.35 20.48
N CYS A 50 -5.79 21.65 20.67
CA CYS A 50 -4.98 22.52 19.80
C CYS A 50 -3.48 22.23 19.92
N THR A 51 -2.98 22.03 21.14
CA THR A 51 -1.56 21.81 21.40
C THR A 51 -1.05 20.46 20.88
N PRO A 52 -1.72 19.30 21.11
CA PRO A 52 -1.33 18.05 20.48
C PRO A 52 -1.30 18.17 18.94
N THR A 53 -2.29 18.83 18.35
CA THR A 53 -2.39 19.00 16.89
C THR A 53 -1.25 19.83 16.33
N ALA A 54 -0.99 21.00 16.91
CA ALA A 54 0.12 21.86 16.50
C ALA A 54 1.47 21.15 16.66
N ALA A 55 1.69 20.44 17.76
CA ALA A 55 2.92 19.69 18.00
C ALA A 55 3.11 18.57 16.97
N SER A 56 2.06 17.80 16.67
CA SER A 56 2.12 16.76 15.63
C SER A 56 2.50 17.32 14.25
N MET A 57 1.96 18.49 13.88
CA MET A 57 2.29 19.14 12.61
C MET A 57 3.77 19.53 12.51
N VAL A 58 4.30 20.12 13.59
CA VAL A 58 5.73 20.50 13.65
C VAL A 58 6.62 19.26 13.66
N LEU A 59 6.22 18.20 14.35
CA LEU A 59 6.96 16.93 14.37
C LEU A 59 6.97 16.27 12.98
N SER A 60 5.85 16.26 12.27
CA SER A 60 5.76 15.73 10.89
C SER A 60 6.70 16.42 9.91
N TYR A 61 6.93 17.73 10.07
CA TYR A 61 7.95 18.43 9.28
C TYR A 61 9.36 17.85 9.46
N TRP A 62 9.67 17.37 10.66
CA TRP A 62 10.94 16.71 10.96
C TRP A 62 10.94 15.20 10.65
N ASP A 63 9.75 14.59 10.54
CA ASP A 63 9.55 13.15 10.32
C ASP A 63 9.55 12.73 8.84
N THR A 64 9.77 13.66 7.92
CA THR A 64 9.77 13.39 6.49
C THR A 64 11.14 12.81 6.08
N SER A 65 11.15 11.50 5.84
CA SER A 65 12.32 10.63 6.03
C SER A 65 13.28 10.52 4.83
N HIS A 66 12.94 10.95 3.61
CA HIS A 66 13.87 10.80 2.48
C HIS A 66 13.95 12.03 1.59
N THR A 67 15.15 12.46 1.18
CA THR A 67 15.34 13.31 0.00
C THR A 67 16.09 12.55 -1.08
N GLU A 68 15.42 12.15 -2.17
CA GLU A 68 16.11 11.69 -3.39
C GLU A 68 16.07 12.80 -4.43
N ASN A 69 17.20 13.07 -5.08
CA ASN A 69 17.28 14.06 -6.16
C ASN A 69 16.75 15.46 -5.78
N GLY A 70 16.82 15.82 -4.48
CA GLY A 70 16.34 17.10 -3.97
C GLY A 70 14.83 17.15 -3.63
N ASN A 71 14.09 16.05 -3.78
CA ASN A 71 12.68 15.95 -3.43
C ASN A 71 12.49 15.17 -2.14
N LYS A 72 11.81 15.77 -1.15
CA LYS A 72 11.48 15.13 0.12
C LYS A 72 10.30 14.18 -0.10
N TYR A 73 10.41 12.90 0.26
CA TYR A 73 9.29 11.95 0.24
C TYR A 73 8.56 12.00 1.58
N ILE A 74 7.23 11.95 1.51
CA ILE A 74 6.38 11.74 2.68
C ILE A 74 6.51 10.27 3.05
N GLY A 75 7.38 9.97 4.01
CA GLY A 75 7.20 8.81 4.87
C GLY A 75 6.54 9.28 6.15
N SER A 76 5.51 8.59 6.60
CA SER A 76 5.04 8.69 7.99
C SER A 76 6.07 7.94 8.84
N GLY A 77 7.26 8.54 8.99
CA GLY A 77 8.37 7.93 9.72
C GLY A 77 8.01 7.62 11.17
N ARG A 78 9.03 7.24 11.92
CA ARG A 78 8.96 6.77 13.30
C ARG A 78 8.21 7.71 14.28
N LEU A 79 7.92 8.98 13.95
CA LEU A 79 7.04 9.86 14.75
C LEU A 79 5.56 9.66 14.42
N ILE A 80 5.18 9.53 13.14
CA ILE A 80 3.81 9.31 12.65
C ILE A 80 3.56 7.81 12.36
N ASP A 81 3.81 6.98 13.37
CA ASP A 81 3.99 5.52 13.26
C ASP A 81 2.79 4.74 12.62
N TYR A 82 1.55 5.26 12.63
CA TYR A 82 0.38 4.71 11.92
C TYR A 82 -0.88 5.57 12.13
N TYR A 83 -1.81 5.58 11.17
CA TYR A 83 -3.10 6.23 11.34
C TYR A 83 -4.11 5.32 12.07
N LEU A 84 -4.94 5.89 12.94
CA LEU A 84 -6.06 5.19 13.57
C LEU A 84 -7.37 5.76 13.02
N ASN A 85 -8.33 4.91 12.65
CA ASN A 85 -9.69 5.41 12.43
C ASN A 85 -10.28 5.76 13.80
N GLU A 86 -10.32 7.04 14.08
CA GLU A 86 -10.75 7.56 15.36
C GLU A 86 -12.26 7.68 15.41
N ALA A 87 -12.86 7.05 16.42
CA ALA A 87 -14.31 7.02 16.58
C ALA A 87 -14.93 8.42 16.72
N CYS A 88 -14.15 9.41 17.17
CA CYS A 88 -14.61 10.77 17.39
C CYS A 88 -14.57 11.67 16.17
N SER A 89 -13.66 11.41 15.22
CA SER A 89 -13.56 12.22 14.00
C SER A 89 -14.19 11.49 12.80
N GLY A 90 -14.22 10.15 12.81
CA GLY A 90 -14.56 9.36 11.63
C GLY A 90 -13.47 9.39 10.55
N TYR A 91 -12.31 9.98 10.87
CA TYR A 91 -11.15 10.12 10.01
C TYR A 91 -9.96 9.40 10.62
N ASN A 92 -9.00 9.09 9.75
CA ASN A 92 -7.69 8.61 10.16
C ASN A 92 -6.90 9.76 10.79
N VAL A 93 -6.37 9.58 12.01
CA VAL A 93 -5.41 10.52 12.60
C VAL A 93 -4.09 9.83 12.95
N PRO A 94 -2.94 10.54 12.89
CA PRO A 94 -1.66 10.00 13.33
C PRO A 94 -1.66 9.53 14.79
N ASN A 95 -1.08 8.36 15.08
CA ASN A 95 -0.95 7.85 16.44
C ASN A 95 -0.20 8.81 17.38
N THR A 96 0.76 9.59 16.86
CA THR A 96 1.47 10.66 17.59
C THR A 96 0.53 11.64 18.24
N LEU A 97 -0.59 11.97 17.57
CA LEU A 97 -1.59 12.90 18.09
C LEU A 97 -2.21 12.38 19.37
N ARG A 98 -2.48 11.06 19.44
CA ARG A 98 -3.02 10.37 20.61
C ARG A 98 -1.97 10.22 21.73
N GLN A 99 -0.71 9.95 21.37
CA GLN A 99 0.40 9.92 22.32
C GLN A 99 0.60 11.31 22.95
N LEU A 100 0.63 12.36 22.13
CA LEU A 100 0.75 13.76 22.57
C LEU A 100 -0.44 14.19 23.41
N LYS A 101 -1.67 13.87 23.01
CA LYS A 101 -2.86 14.08 23.84
C LYS A 101 -2.65 13.57 25.27
N THR A 102 -2.10 12.36 25.39
CA THR A 102 -1.91 11.70 26.69
C THR A 102 -0.76 12.34 27.47
N ALA A 103 0.38 12.55 26.82
CA ALA A 103 1.58 13.12 27.42
C ALA A 103 1.41 14.60 27.83
N LEU A 104 0.63 15.37 27.07
CA LEU A 104 0.31 16.77 27.33
C LEU A 104 -0.83 16.95 28.36
N GLY A 105 -1.35 15.86 28.92
CA GLY A 105 -2.44 15.89 29.90
C GLY A 105 -3.74 16.48 29.34
N ALA A 106 -3.95 16.41 28.02
CA ALA A 106 -5.08 17.06 27.39
C ALA A 106 -6.41 16.51 27.92
N ASN A 107 -7.28 17.39 28.40
CA ASN A 107 -8.58 17.04 28.98
C ASN A 107 -9.62 16.71 27.89
N TYR A 108 -9.34 15.65 27.14
CA TYR A 108 -10.21 15.08 26.12
C TYR A 108 -10.40 13.59 26.36
N ASN A 109 -11.63 13.10 26.35
CA ASN A 109 -11.93 11.69 26.47
C ASN A 109 -12.20 11.12 25.07
N ILE A 110 -11.22 10.38 24.55
CA ILE A 110 -11.27 9.73 23.23
C ILE A 110 -12.36 8.66 23.12
N ASN A 111 -12.69 7.96 24.21
CA ASN A 111 -13.71 6.90 24.17
C ASN A 111 -15.12 7.48 24.17
N ALA A 112 -15.31 8.63 24.82
CA ALA A 112 -16.61 9.29 24.96
C ALA A 112 -16.75 10.53 24.07
N CYS A 113 -15.76 10.83 23.22
CA CYS A 113 -15.70 12.00 22.34
C CYS A 113 -16.15 13.30 23.00
N SER A 114 -15.62 13.56 24.20
CA SER A 114 -16.04 14.69 25.05
C SER A 114 -14.85 15.34 25.76
N GLY A 115 -14.97 16.62 26.08
CA GLY A 115 -13.92 17.42 26.73
C GLY A 115 -13.47 18.59 25.86
N SER A 116 -12.67 19.49 26.44
CA SER A 116 -12.19 20.70 25.76
C SER A 116 -10.84 20.51 25.07
N GLY A 117 -10.09 19.45 25.40
CA GLY A 117 -8.74 19.25 24.87
C GLY A 117 -7.73 20.30 25.36
N GLU A 118 -8.00 20.90 26.52
CA GLU A 118 -7.12 21.86 27.17
C GLU A 118 -5.79 21.22 27.60
N THR A 119 -4.69 21.91 27.30
CA THR A 119 -3.33 21.58 27.71
C THR A 119 -2.77 22.71 28.57
N ASN A 120 -2.11 22.34 29.67
CA ASN A 120 -1.41 23.30 30.51
C ASN A 120 -0.11 23.76 29.80
N PRO A 121 0.12 25.08 29.64
CA PRO A 121 1.30 25.62 28.94
C PRO A 121 2.66 25.11 29.45
N TRP A 122 2.74 24.75 30.73
CA TRP A 122 3.97 24.25 31.35
C TRP A 122 4.28 22.80 31.00
N ASP A 123 3.26 22.04 30.59
CA ASP A 123 3.39 20.61 30.26
C ASP A 123 3.75 20.40 28.78
N ILE A 124 3.77 21.46 27.96
CA ILE A 124 3.94 21.37 26.51
C ILE A 124 5.28 20.73 26.13
N ASP A 125 6.38 21.33 26.58
CA ASP A 125 7.71 20.85 26.20
C ASP A 125 8.03 19.48 26.81
N ASP A 126 7.58 19.22 28.04
CA ASP A 126 7.76 17.93 28.71
C ASP A 126 6.95 16.82 28.02
N GLY A 127 5.70 17.08 27.64
CA GLY A 127 4.87 16.15 26.91
C GLY A 127 5.42 15.83 25.53
N ILE A 128 5.91 16.84 24.79
CA ILE A 128 6.57 16.64 23.50
C ILE A 128 7.83 15.79 23.68
N ARG A 129 8.73 16.16 24.61
CA ARG A 129 9.96 15.39 24.89
C ARG A 129 9.66 13.96 25.31
N HIS A 130 8.60 13.73 26.08
CA HIS A 130 8.19 12.39 26.48
C HIS A 130 7.80 11.55 25.26
N VAL A 131 6.93 12.07 24.38
CA VAL A 131 6.51 11.35 23.16
C VAL A 131 7.70 11.12 22.24
N THR A 132 8.46 12.15 21.94
CA THR A 132 9.59 12.01 21.00
C THR A 132 10.68 11.10 21.56
N ASN A 133 11.10 11.31 22.81
CA ASN A 133 12.34 10.69 23.32
C ASN A 133 12.10 9.40 24.10
N THR A 134 10.96 9.27 24.77
CA THR A 134 10.65 8.08 25.58
C THR A 134 9.75 7.11 24.84
N VAL A 135 8.70 7.59 24.17
CA VAL A 135 7.72 6.74 23.50
C VAL A 135 8.20 6.31 22.12
N ASN A 136 8.64 7.26 21.29
CA ASN A 136 9.02 7.01 19.90
C ASN A 136 10.56 6.90 19.72
N GLY A 137 11.34 7.08 20.79
CA GLY A 137 12.79 6.81 20.80
C GLY A 137 13.66 7.74 19.93
N TYR A 138 13.15 8.92 19.56
CA TYR A 138 13.94 9.98 18.93
C TYR A 138 14.80 10.74 19.93
N ASN A 139 15.61 11.65 19.42
CA ASN A 139 16.29 12.65 20.23
C ASN A 139 15.89 14.05 19.78
N PHE A 140 14.79 14.57 20.31
CA PHE A 140 14.34 15.95 20.11
C PHE A 140 14.66 16.81 21.32
N ASN A 141 14.97 18.06 21.01
CA ASN A 141 14.85 19.16 21.96
C ASN A 141 13.49 19.82 21.74
N SER A 142 12.69 19.91 22.80
CA SER A 142 11.59 20.87 22.87
C SER A 142 11.98 21.93 23.88
N ILE A 143 11.96 23.22 23.55
CA ILE A 143 12.23 24.28 24.52
C ILE A 143 11.28 25.46 24.35
N ASN A 144 10.89 26.03 25.48
CA ASN A 144 10.24 27.32 25.54
C ASN A 144 11.25 28.43 25.21
N SER A 145 11.15 29.00 24.02
CA SER A 145 12.05 30.06 23.53
C SER A 145 11.69 31.43 24.09
N CYS A 146 10.40 31.68 24.20
CA CYS A 146 9.85 32.85 24.87
C CYS A 146 8.46 32.51 25.37
N SER A 147 8.17 32.87 26.62
CA SER A 147 6.85 32.73 27.22
C SER A 147 6.57 33.85 28.18
N ALA A 148 5.36 34.38 28.06
CA ALA A 148 4.73 35.19 29.08
C ALA A 148 3.30 34.71 29.21
N ILE A 149 3.03 34.02 30.31
CA ILE A 149 1.72 33.58 30.72
C ILE A 149 1.42 34.41 31.95
N TRP A 150 0.81 35.58 31.76
CA TRP A 150 0.56 36.59 32.78
C TRP A 150 1.81 37.23 33.43
N PRO A 151 1.80 38.54 33.78
CA PRO A 151 0.83 39.57 33.41
C PRO A 151 0.96 40.00 31.93
N GLU A 152 0.00 40.77 31.43
CA GLU A 152 -0.05 41.34 30.07
C GLU A 152 1.32 41.94 29.66
N VAL A 153 2.03 41.29 28.73
CA VAL A 153 3.33 41.77 28.25
C VAL A 153 3.16 42.40 26.88
N THR A 154 3.08 43.73 26.86
CA THR A 154 2.97 44.50 25.63
C THR A 154 4.34 44.65 24.93
N GLY A 155 4.36 44.57 23.60
CA GLY A 155 5.55 44.88 22.77
C GLY A 155 6.20 43.65 22.12
N ASP A 156 7.32 43.88 21.44
CA ASP A 156 7.92 42.91 20.49
C ASP A 156 8.87 41.88 21.12
N TRP A 157 8.81 41.68 22.42
CA TRP A 157 9.84 40.95 23.18
C TRP A 157 10.00 39.48 22.78
N CYS A 158 8.96 38.83 22.22
CA CYS A 158 9.00 37.45 21.70
C CYS A 158 9.01 37.41 20.15
N TRP A 159 8.95 38.57 19.49
CA TRP A 159 9.00 38.67 18.03
C TRP A 159 10.34 38.22 17.44
N ASP A 160 11.44 38.52 18.13
CA ASP A 160 12.79 38.11 17.70
C ASP A 160 12.94 36.58 17.70
N ALA A 161 12.34 35.88 18.66
CA ALA A 161 12.33 34.42 18.68
C ALA A 161 11.56 33.83 17.49
N ILE A 162 10.38 34.37 17.20
CA ILE A 162 9.57 33.98 16.02
C ILE A 162 10.40 34.15 14.74
N ARG A 163 10.95 35.34 14.50
CA ARG A 163 11.73 35.61 13.29
C ARG A 163 12.96 34.73 13.20
N SER A 164 13.67 34.54 14.32
CA SER A 164 14.89 33.74 14.36
C SER A 164 14.62 32.29 13.92
N GLU A 165 13.58 31.65 14.47
CA GLU A 165 13.26 30.26 14.12
C GLU A 165 12.76 30.11 12.69
N ILE A 166 11.90 31.01 12.21
CA ILE A 166 11.46 31.00 10.81
C ILE A 166 12.65 31.18 9.86
N ASN A 167 13.56 32.13 10.14
CA ASN A 167 14.76 32.35 9.32
C ASN A 167 15.73 31.16 9.34
N LEU A 168 15.70 30.34 10.40
CA LEU A 168 16.43 29.08 10.49
C LEU A 168 15.71 27.90 9.80
N GLY A 169 14.50 28.12 9.24
CA GLY A 169 13.71 27.08 8.58
C GLY A 169 13.04 26.11 9.57
N ARG A 170 12.74 26.56 10.79
CA ARG A 170 12.26 25.72 11.89
C ARG A 170 10.83 26.11 12.28
N PRO A 171 9.81 25.28 11.96
CA PRO A 171 8.46 25.52 12.42
C PRO A 171 8.39 25.23 13.92
N PHE A 172 7.43 25.84 14.60
CA PHE A 172 7.29 25.74 16.05
C PHE A 172 5.82 25.78 16.47
N VAL A 173 5.56 25.33 17.69
CA VAL A 173 4.24 25.48 18.30
C VAL A 173 4.15 26.87 18.91
N TRP A 174 3.16 27.63 18.46
CA TRP A 174 2.87 28.96 18.97
C TRP A 174 1.56 28.95 19.73
N SER A 175 1.60 29.28 21.01
CA SER A 175 0.43 29.39 21.87
C SER A 175 0.12 30.85 22.19
N THR A 176 -1.15 31.23 22.05
CA THR A 176 -1.67 32.59 22.29
C THR A 176 -2.88 32.51 23.21
N GLY A 177 -3.17 33.51 24.05
CA GLY A 177 -4.37 33.43 24.92
C GLY A 177 -4.69 34.69 25.71
N ASN A 178 -5.91 34.74 26.25
CA ASN A 178 -6.47 35.84 27.06
C ASN A 178 -6.43 35.53 28.58
N VAL A 179 -6.18 36.55 29.41
CA VAL A 179 -6.19 36.56 30.88
C VAL A 179 -7.50 36.04 31.50
N THR A 180 -8.63 36.11 30.79
CA THR A 180 -9.97 35.76 31.28
C THR A 180 -10.49 34.38 30.87
N GLY A 181 -9.67 33.52 30.26
CA GLY A 181 -9.96 32.08 30.19
C GLY A 181 -10.13 31.48 28.79
N GLY A 182 -9.17 31.70 27.90
CA GLY A 182 -9.07 30.92 26.66
C GLY A 182 -7.70 31.11 25.99
N GLY A 183 -6.95 30.02 25.88
CA GLY A 183 -5.69 29.95 25.15
C GLY A 183 -5.78 28.98 23.97
N HIS A 184 -4.90 29.15 22.98
CA HIS A 184 -4.95 28.43 21.73
C HIS A 184 -3.54 28.21 21.15
N SER A 185 -3.22 26.98 20.74
CA SER A 185 -1.94 26.61 20.13
C SER A 185 -2.09 26.29 18.63
N VAL A 186 -1.16 26.81 17.83
CA VAL A 186 -1.10 26.62 16.37
C VAL A 186 0.33 26.30 15.93
N ALA A 187 0.49 25.65 14.78
CA ALA A 187 1.82 25.50 14.15
C ALA A 187 2.13 26.76 13.33
N ALA A 188 3.28 27.38 13.61
CA ALA A 188 3.74 28.58 12.92
C ALA A 188 4.81 28.23 11.87
N TRP A 189 4.66 28.83 10.68
CA TRP A 189 5.40 28.45 9.47
C TRP A 189 6.05 29.63 8.76
N GLY A 190 5.72 30.85 9.15
CA GLY A 190 6.29 32.04 8.53
C GLY A 190 5.89 33.31 9.25
N TYR A 191 6.40 34.42 8.74
CA TYR A 191 5.98 35.76 9.16
C TYR A 191 5.97 36.75 7.99
N THR A 192 5.34 37.90 8.19
CA THR A 192 5.43 39.05 7.27
C THR A 192 6.17 40.21 7.93
N ASP A 193 6.74 41.11 7.12
CA ASP A 193 7.38 42.34 7.62
C ASP A 193 6.40 43.21 8.46
N SER A 194 5.10 43.07 8.20
CA SER A 194 4.00 43.70 8.93
C SER A 194 3.61 42.96 10.22
N LYS A 195 4.45 42.04 10.69
CA LYS A 195 4.28 41.25 11.93
C LYS A 195 3.06 40.34 11.97
N TYR A 196 2.63 39.82 10.83
CA TYR A 196 1.73 38.67 10.83
C TYR A 196 2.53 37.39 10.98
N VAL A 197 2.05 36.46 11.80
CA VAL A 197 2.51 35.06 11.84
C VAL A 197 1.66 34.26 10.87
N ILE A 198 2.32 33.46 10.04
CA ILE A 198 1.71 32.63 9.01
C ILE A 198 1.50 31.22 9.56
N LEU A 199 0.26 30.76 9.53
CA LEU A 199 -0.24 29.52 10.11
C LEU A 199 -0.80 28.61 9.02
N TYR A 200 -0.76 27.30 9.24
CA TYR A 200 -1.36 26.30 8.36
C TYR A 200 -2.65 25.75 8.99
N ASP A 201 -3.76 25.80 8.25
CA ASP A 201 -5.10 25.42 8.72
C ASP A 201 -5.43 23.95 8.45
N THR A 202 -5.87 23.29 9.50
CA THR A 202 -6.35 21.90 9.54
C THR A 202 -7.70 21.77 10.28
N TRP A 203 -8.40 22.90 10.42
CA TRP A 203 -9.62 23.11 11.21
C TRP A 203 -10.89 22.76 10.45
N GLU A 204 -10.84 22.67 9.12
CA GLU A 204 -12.00 22.23 8.32
C GLU A 204 -11.95 20.73 7.99
N PRO A 205 -13.08 20.01 8.10
CA PRO A 205 -13.18 18.57 7.83
C PRO A 205 -12.98 18.16 6.35
N ALA A 206 -12.37 19.00 5.52
CA ALA A 206 -12.36 18.86 4.06
C ALA A 206 -11.00 19.17 3.39
N GLY A 207 -9.87 18.81 4.01
CA GLY A 207 -8.56 18.77 3.32
C GLY A 207 -8.14 20.09 2.67
N ARG A 208 -8.58 21.24 3.21
CA ARG A 208 -8.13 22.54 2.70
C ARG A 208 -6.81 22.92 3.33
N ALA A 209 -5.76 22.90 2.52
CA ALA A 209 -4.46 23.50 2.81
C ALA A 209 -4.53 25.04 2.71
N ASP A 210 -5.21 25.68 3.66
CA ASP A 210 -5.37 27.14 3.67
C ASP A 210 -4.37 27.81 4.63
N TRP A 211 -3.79 28.93 4.18
CA TRP A 211 -2.86 29.74 4.97
C TRP A 211 -3.61 30.85 5.69
N TYR A 212 -3.32 31.00 6.99
CA TYR A 212 -3.91 32.05 7.81
C TYR A 212 -2.84 32.98 8.36
N TYR A 213 -3.21 34.24 8.46
CA TYR A 213 -2.35 35.30 8.93
C TYR A 213 -2.94 35.84 10.23
N THR A 214 -2.19 35.71 11.31
CA THR A 214 -2.55 36.26 12.63
C THR A 214 -1.57 37.36 12.96
N HIS A 215 -2.05 38.58 13.19
CA HIS A 215 -1.18 39.68 13.62
C HIS A 215 -0.60 39.37 14.99
N TYR A 216 0.73 39.44 15.12
CA TYR A 216 1.42 39.15 16.37
C TYR A 216 0.83 39.98 17.49
N LEU A 217 0.85 41.31 17.43
CA LEU A 217 0.36 42.18 18.53
C LEU A 217 -1.13 42.53 18.52
N GLY A 218 -1.97 41.81 17.76
CA GLY A 218 -3.38 42.16 17.54
C GLY A 218 -3.57 43.50 16.81
N ASP A 219 -4.67 43.67 16.10
CA ASP A 219 -5.02 44.99 15.55
C ASP A 219 -5.35 45.97 16.69
N SER A 220 -5.16 47.27 16.43
CA SER A 220 -5.17 48.37 17.41
C SER A 220 -6.40 48.34 18.35
N GLY A 221 -6.24 47.66 19.49
CA GLY A 221 -7.27 47.43 20.48
C GLY A 221 -7.06 46.19 21.36
N ASN A 222 -6.32 45.18 20.89
CA ASN A 222 -6.07 43.92 21.62
C ASN A 222 -4.56 43.63 21.72
N SER A 223 -3.98 43.86 22.89
CA SER A 223 -2.65 43.34 23.25
C SER A 223 -2.65 41.81 23.17
N ILE A 224 -1.52 41.19 22.80
CA ILE A 224 -1.31 39.80 23.16
C ILE A 224 -1.26 39.72 24.67
N GLU A 225 -2.25 39.09 25.28
CA GLU A 225 -2.30 38.98 26.73
C GLU A 225 -1.37 37.87 27.26
N SER A 226 -1.09 36.86 26.43
CA SER A 226 -0.06 35.84 26.66
C SER A 226 0.44 35.20 25.35
N THR A 227 1.74 34.93 25.24
CA THR A 227 2.37 34.20 24.12
C THR A 227 3.39 33.21 24.64
N GLN A 228 3.47 32.06 23.99
CA GLN A 228 4.51 31.05 24.21
C GLN A 228 4.97 30.46 22.87
N VAL A 229 6.28 30.39 22.66
CA VAL A 229 6.91 29.76 21.50
C VAL A 229 7.66 28.52 21.97
N ASN A 230 7.18 27.35 21.58
CA ASN A 230 7.83 26.07 21.86
C ASN A 230 8.58 25.60 20.60
N ILE A 231 9.90 25.71 20.63
CA ILE A 231 10.78 25.21 19.58
C ILE A 231 10.85 23.70 19.68
N ILE A 232 10.70 23.01 18.56
CA ILE A 232 10.82 21.55 18.47
C ILE A 232 11.85 21.26 17.37
N VAL A 233 13.01 20.71 17.74
CA VAL A 233 14.09 20.42 16.79
C VAL A 233 14.78 19.10 17.12
N PRO A 234 15.19 18.31 16.12
CA PRO A 234 16.01 17.13 16.35
C PRO A 234 17.41 17.52 16.85
N LEU A 235 17.94 16.80 17.83
CA LEU A 235 19.28 16.99 18.41
C LEU A 235 20.37 16.18 17.68
N GLN A 236 19.97 15.19 16.89
CA GLN A 236 20.87 14.46 16.00
C GLN A 236 20.16 14.23 14.66
N PRO A 237 20.84 14.39 13.51
CA PRO A 237 20.33 13.89 12.26
C PRO A 237 20.34 12.36 12.35
N ASP A 238 19.17 11.74 12.46
CA ASP A 238 19.09 10.28 12.37
C ASP A 238 19.51 9.89 10.95
N ASN A 239 20.54 9.05 10.87
CA ASN A 239 21.13 8.60 9.61
C ASN A 239 20.63 7.21 9.20
N ALA A 240 19.72 6.63 9.98
CA ALA A 240 19.12 5.33 9.73
C ALA A 240 17.62 5.36 9.96
N ASP A 241 16.86 4.79 9.04
CA ASP A 241 15.40 4.77 9.08
C ASP A 241 14.83 3.65 8.19
N ILE A 242 13.51 3.46 8.25
CA ILE A 242 12.78 2.44 7.51
C ILE A 242 11.44 2.99 7.00
N LEU A 243 11.08 2.63 5.78
CA LEU A 243 9.84 3.02 5.11
C LEU A 243 9.12 1.78 4.59
N LEU A 244 7.88 1.57 5.02
CA LEU A 244 7.00 0.53 4.52
C LEU A 244 6.54 0.90 3.11
N ASP A 245 6.69 -0.05 2.18
CA ASP A 245 6.30 0.13 0.78
C ASP A 245 5.04 -0.67 0.43
N GLU A 246 4.88 -1.86 1.00
CA GLU A 246 3.68 -2.68 0.80
C GLU A 246 3.45 -3.59 2.02
N PRO A 247 2.20 -3.72 2.52
CA PRO A 247 0.99 -3.02 2.09
C PRO A 247 0.87 -1.62 2.69
N VAL A 248 0.43 -0.63 1.91
CA VAL A 248 0.24 0.76 2.34
C VAL A 248 -1.23 1.17 2.47
N GLY A 249 -2.16 0.37 1.95
CA GLY A 249 -3.60 0.55 2.12
C GLY A 249 -4.39 0.40 0.80
N GLY A 250 -5.60 -0.15 0.90
CA GLY A 250 -6.50 -0.41 -0.23
C GLY A 250 -6.30 -1.75 -0.93
N GLU A 251 -5.23 -2.49 -0.62
CA GLU A 251 -4.94 -3.79 -1.20
C GLU A 251 -5.95 -4.85 -0.74
N ASN A 252 -6.10 -5.91 -1.54
CA ASN A 252 -6.78 -7.14 -1.14
C ASN A 252 -5.73 -8.25 -0.96
N VAL A 253 -5.62 -8.76 0.27
CA VAL A 253 -4.81 -9.93 0.60
C VAL A 253 -5.73 -11.06 1.05
N TYR A 254 -5.30 -12.31 0.90
CA TYR A 254 -6.17 -13.46 1.11
C TYR A 254 -5.68 -14.34 2.25
N VAL A 255 -6.59 -14.81 3.09
CA VAL A 255 -6.30 -15.69 4.24
C VAL A 255 -5.43 -16.88 3.83
N GLY A 256 -4.53 -17.30 4.70
CA GLY A 256 -3.68 -18.48 4.49
C GLY A 256 -2.62 -18.36 3.39
N THR A 257 -2.66 -17.31 2.57
CA THR A 257 -1.66 -17.07 1.52
C THR A 257 -0.38 -16.45 2.08
N ALA A 258 0.74 -16.66 1.38
CA ALA A 258 1.96 -15.89 1.62
C ALA A 258 1.85 -14.55 0.88
N HIS A 259 1.80 -13.46 1.63
CA HIS A 259 1.87 -12.09 1.12
C HIS A 259 3.18 -11.45 1.55
N ARG A 260 3.84 -10.72 0.67
CA ARG A 260 5.15 -10.14 0.98
C ARG A 260 4.98 -8.72 1.49
N ILE A 261 5.51 -8.47 2.67
CA ILE A 261 5.63 -7.13 3.24
C ILE A 261 6.98 -6.57 2.78
N TRP A 262 6.96 -5.42 2.11
CA TRP A 262 8.13 -4.75 1.54
C TRP A 262 8.44 -3.46 2.26
N TRP A 263 9.73 -3.15 2.36
CA TRP A 263 10.20 -1.88 2.90
C TRP A 263 11.51 -1.47 2.27
N TYR A 264 11.79 -0.17 2.34
CA TYR A 264 13.09 0.41 2.06
C TYR A 264 13.73 0.86 3.36
N MET A 265 14.99 0.52 3.59
CA MET A 265 15.74 0.92 4.77
C MET A 265 17.04 1.62 4.37
N TRP A 266 17.52 2.50 5.22
CA TRP A 266 18.83 3.11 5.06
C TRP A 266 19.49 3.33 6.42
N GLY A 267 20.78 3.61 6.37
CA GLY A 267 21.65 3.76 7.51
C GLY A 267 22.06 2.45 8.14
N THR A 268 23.35 2.37 8.50
CA THR A 268 24.01 1.11 8.87
C THR A 268 23.65 0.54 10.25
N ARG A 269 22.74 1.20 10.99
CA ARG A 269 22.42 0.85 12.37
C ARG A 269 21.32 -0.21 12.49
N ILE A 270 20.48 -0.39 11.46
CA ILE A 270 19.36 -1.34 11.48
C ILE A 270 19.92 -2.76 11.36
N THR A 271 19.69 -3.58 12.38
CA THR A 271 20.14 -4.98 12.42
C THR A 271 19.00 -5.97 12.55
N ARG A 272 17.82 -5.49 12.96
CA ARG A 272 16.61 -6.29 13.14
C ARG A 272 15.40 -5.46 12.75
N VAL A 273 14.48 -6.06 12.02
CA VAL A 273 13.16 -5.51 11.71
C VAL A 273 12.11 -6.46 12.27
N GLU A 274 11.23 -5.96 13.12
CA GLU A 274 10.08 -6.68 13.67
C GLU A 274 8.83 -6.25 12.90
N ILE A 275 7.99 -7.21 12.54
CA ILE A 275 6.82 -7.00 11.71
C ILE A 275 5.58 -7.30 12.55
N TYR A 276 4.60 -6.41 12.48
CA TYR A 276 3.33 -6.55 13.16
C TYR A 276 2.18 -6.33 12.19
N TYR A 277 1.03 -6.92 12.52
CA TYR A 277 -0.22 -6.69 11.80
C TYR A 277 -1.35 -6.40 12.78
N SER A 278 -2.36 -5.68 12.31
CA SER A 278 -3.61 -5.43 13.00
C SER A 278 -4.77 -5.84 12.10
N ILE A 279 -5.87 -6.29 12.69
CA ILE A 279 -7.14 -6.58 12.01
C ILE A 279 -8.27 -5.66 12.49
N ASP A 280 -7.94 -4.65 13.30
CA ASP A 280 -8.89 -3.81 14.03
C ASP A 280 -8.52 -2.32 13.98
N TRP A 281 -8.18 -1.84 12.78
CA TRP A 281 -7.86 -0.44 12.51
C TRP A 281 -6.59 0.06 13.20
N GLY A 282 -5.64 -0.82 13.51
CA GLY A 282 -4.39 -0.48 14.22
C GLY A 282 -4.56 -0.32 15.74
N ARG A 283 -5.71 -0.72 16.31
CA ARG A 283 -5.97 -0.60 17.76
C ARG A 283 -5.17 -1.62 18.55
N ASN A 284 -5.09 -2.86 18.05
CA ASN A 284 -4.28 -3.93 18.62
C ASN A 284 -3.35 -4.49 17.55
N TRP A 285 -2.11 -4.75 17.94
CA TRP A 285 -1.05 -5.25 17.07
C TRP A 285 -0.64 -6.66 17.47
N SER A 286 -0.62 -7.56 16.51
CA SER A 286 -0.15 -8.92 16.61
C SER A 286 1.22 -9.05 15.95
N PHE A 287 2.14 -9.74 16.60
CA PHE A 287 3.47 -9.99 16.05
C PHE A 287 3.41 -10.99 14.89
N ALA A 288 3.94 -10.60 13.72
CA ALA A 288 4.01 -11.44 12.53
C ALA A 288 5.34 -12.20 12.45
N GLY A 289 6.46 -11.55 12.82
CA GLY A 289 7.77 -12.16 12.76
C GLY A 289 8.92 -11.16 12.79
N THR A 290 10.14 -11.68 12.66
CA THR A 290 11.38 -10.89 12.64
C THR A 290 12.16 -11.16 11.37
N ARG A 291 12.78 -10.12 10.83
CA ARG A 291 13.80 -10.18 9.77
C ARG A 291 15.12 -9.62 10.29
N PHE A 292 16.23 -10.24 9.92
CA PHE A 292 17.59 -9.75 10.17
C PHE A 292 18.21 -9.34 8.82
N PRO A 293 18.21 -8.05 8.48
CA PRO A 293 18.78 -7.57 7.22
C PRO A 293 20.27 -7.88 7.13
N SER A 294 20.70 -8.44 5.98
CA SER A 294 22.12 -8.63 5.69
C SER A 294 22.80 -7.37 5.12
N HIS A 295 22.00 -6.43 4.60
CA HIS A 295 22.45 -5.13 4.12
C HIS A 295 21.52 -4.06 4.71
N PRO A 296 22.05 -3.02 5.37
CA PRO A 296 21.23 -2.04 6.08
C PRO A 296 20.70 -0.91 5.17
N ASP A 297 21.25 -0.77 3.96
CA ASP A 297 20.72 0.12 2.92
C ASP A 297 20.05 -0.67 1.79
N GLY A 298 18.82 -0.32 1.45
CA GLY A 298 18.10 -0.86 0.30
C GLY A 298 16.81 -1.58 0.67
N TRP A 299 16.32 -2.36 -0.29
CA TRP A 299 15.05 -3.07 -0.20
C TRP A 299 15.13 -4.30 0.71
N GLY A 300 14.19 -4.40 1.63
CA GLY A 300 13.94 -5.56 2.49
C GLY A 300 12.54 -6.12 2.30
N TYR A 301 12.34 -7.37 2.73
CA TYR A 301 11.03 -7.99 2.71
C TYR A 301 10.82 -9.05 3.80
N PHE A 302 9.56 -9.37 4.07
CA PHE A 302 9.14 -10.47 4.93
C PHE A 302 7.98 -11.23 4.24
N ASP A 303 8.12 -12.55 4.07
CA ASP A 303 7.03 -13.38 3.55
C ASP A 303 6.05 -13.67 4.70
N TRP A 304 4.97 -12.90 4.78
CA TRP A 304 3.94 -12.98 5.80
C TRP A 304 2.86 -13.99 5.43
N THR A 305 2.62 -14.97 6.30
CA THR A 305 1.43 -15.82 6.19
C THR A 305 0.23 -15.07 6.72
N VAL A 306 -0.69 -14.71 5.82
CA VAL A 306 -1.90 -13.93 6.15
C VAL A 306 -2.78 -14.74 7.12
N PRO A 307 -3.24 -14.15 8.24
CA PRO A 307 -4.01 -14.86 9.25
C PRO A 307 -5.38 -15.30 8.73
N GLU A 308 -5.92 -16.39 9.30
CA GLU A 308 -7.26 -16.94 9.02
C GLU A 308 -8.40 -16.09 9.63
N SER A 309 -8.23 -14.77 9.66
CA SER A 309 -9.16 -13.80 10.26
C SER A 309 -9.42 -12.67 9.26
N PRO A 310 -10.43 -12.83 8.39
CA PRO A 310 -10.81 -11.81 7.42
C PRO A 310 -11.14 -10.48 8.09
N SER A 311 -10.71 -9.38 7.49
CA SER A 311 -10.93 -8.04 8.02
C SER A 311 -10.91 -7.00 6.92
N GLY A 312 -11.82 -6.03 6.97
CA GLY A 312 -11.75 -4.82 6.13
C GLY A 312 -10.93 -3.69 6.74
N ALA A 313 -10.28 -3.94 7.87
CA ALA A 313 -9.61 -2.96 8.71
C ALA A 313 -8.16 -3.36 9.02
N ALA A 314 -7.54 -4.11 8.10
CA ALA A 314 -6.22 -4.66 8.33
C ALA A 314 -5.13 -3.62 8.07
N ARG A 315 -4.05 -3.69 8.86
CA ARG A 315 -2.86 -2.82 8.76
C ARG A 315 -1.60 -3.62 9.07
N VAL A 316 -0.46 -3.17 8.55
CA VAL A 316 0.87 -3.67 8.86
C VAL A 316 1.71 -2.54 9.44
N ARG A 317 2.66 -2.88 10.30
CA ARG A 317 3.76 -1.98 10.66
C ARG A 317 5.06 -2.75 10.81
N ILE A 318 6.16 -2.02 10.71
CA ILE A 318 7.51 -2.50 10.83
C ILE A 318 8.25 -1.65 11.85
N GLU A 319 9.09 -2.29 12.66
CA GLU A 319 9.88 -1.65 13.71
C GLU A 319 11.34 -2.10 13.58
N ALA A 320 12.26 -1.16 13.39
CA ALA A 320 13.67 -1.39 13.23
C ALA A 320 14.45 -1.17 14.53
N TYR A 321 15.41 -2.05 14.79
CA TYR A 321 16.21 -2.10 16.01
C TYR A 321 17.72 -2.24 15.71
N ASP A 322 18.55 -1.67 16.59
CA ASP A 322 20.01 -1.79 16.51
C ASP A 322 20.52 -3.08 17.19
N SER A 323 21.83 -3.32 17.10
CA SER A 323 22.48 -4.48 17.70
C SER A 323 22.37 -4.54 19.23
N SER A 324 21.99 -3.44 19.86
CA SER A 324 21.77 -3.31 21.30
C SER A 324 20.29 -3.38 21.68
N ASN A 325 19.41 -3.71 20.74
CA ASN A 325 17.95 -3.75 20.88
C ASN A 325 17.30 -2.38 21.17
N ASN A 326 17.97 -1.27 20.85
CA ASN A 326 17.29 0.01 20.88
C ASN A 326 16.40 0.12 19.65
N TYR A 327 15.16 0.57 19.83
CA TYR A 327 14.32 1.02 18.72
C TYR A 327 15.09 2.11 17.95
N ILE A 328 15.07 2.09 16.62
CA ILE A 328 15.72 3.07 15.73
C ILE A 328 14.74 3.72 14.78
N ALA A 329 13.74 2.98 14.32
CA ALA A 329 12.81 3.45 13.29
C ALA A 329 11.58 2.56 13.22
N GLY A 330 10.54 3.04 12.58
CA GLY A 330 9.32 2.28 12.32
C GLY A 330 8.46 3.02 11.33
N ASP A 331 7.60 2.27 10.65
CA ASP A 331 6.61 2.78 9.71
C ASP A 331 5.42 1.80 9.65
N GLY A 332 4.29 2.25 9.11
CA GLY A 332 3.07 1.47 9.03
C GLY A 332 2.22 1.80 7.80
N SER A 333 1.23 0.94 7.52
CA SER A 333 0.32 1.15 6.41
C SER A 333 -0.43 2.48 6.59
N PHE A 334 -0.35 3.34 5.58
CA PHE A 334 -1.04 4.63 5.52
C PHE A 334 -2.57 4.46 5.69
N GLY A 335 -3.15 3.52 4.95
CA GLY A 335 -4.55 3.14 4.98
C GLY A 335 -4.78 1.70 5.44
N ASN A 336 -6.05 1.31 5.54
CA ASN A 336 -6.38 -0.10 5.74
C ASN A 336 -6.38 -0.83 4.40
N PHE A 337 -5.96 -2.08 4.43
CA PHE A 337 -6.20 -3.05 3.38
C PHE A 337 -7.21 -4.11 3.86
N ARG A 338 -7.62 -4.99 2.95
CA ARG A 338 -8.63 -6.02 3.22
C ARG A 338 -7.98 -7.39 3.24
N ILE A 339 -8.22 -8.14 4.30
CA ILE A 339 -7.98 -9.59 4.36
C ILE A 339 -9.29 -10.28 3.97
N LEU A 340 -9.28 -11.00 2.85
CA LEU A 340 -10.44 -11.65 2.25
C LEU A 340 -10.30 -13.18 2.26
N VAL A 341 -11.44 -13.86 2.11
CA VAL A 341 -11.47 -15.30 1.81
C VAL A 341 -11.80 -15.46 0.33
N ASP A 342 -10.99 -16.23 -0.39
CA ASP A 342 -11.36 -16.67 -1.73
C ASP A 342 -12.26 -17.91 -1.62
N ASN A 343 -13.47 -17.80 -2.18
CA ASN A 343 -14.41 -18.91 -2.30
C ASN A 343 -14.76 -19.18 -3.78
N THR A 344 -14.01 -18.58 -4.70
CA THR A 344 -14.24 -18.74 -6.13
C THR A 344 -13.53 -20.00 -6.59
N ALA A 345 -14.29 -20.93 -7.17
CA ALA A 345 -13.67 -22.08 -7.81
C ALA A 345 -13.12 -21.67 -9.18
N PRO A 346 -11.93 -22.15 -9.57
CA PRO A 346 -11.38 -21.87 -10.89
C PRO A 346 -12.30 -22.37 -12.03
N ALA A 347 -12.22 -21.72 -13.18
CA ALA A 347 -12.79 -22.15 -14.45
C ALA A 347 -11.68 -22.43 -15.48
N GLY A 348 -11.92 -23.30 -16.46
CA GLY A 348 -10.88 -23.65 -17.42
C GLY A 348 -11.37 -24.49 -18.59
N SER A 349 -10.42 -25.02 -19.35
CA SER A 349 -10.69 -25.90 -20.49
C SER A 349 -9.52 -26.84 -20.76
N VAL A 350 -9.82 -27.97 -21.40
CA VAL A 350 -8.83 -28.85 -22.01
C VAL A 350 -9.14 -28.99 -23.50
N ALA A 351 -8.11 -29.04 -24.34
CA ALA A 351 -8.20 -29.44 -25.74
C ALA A 351 -7.11 -30.48 -26.03
N ILE A 352 -7.47 -31.59 -26.69
CA ILE A 352 -6.56 -32.67 -27.04
C ILE A 352 -5.99 -32.37 -28.44
N ASN A 353 -4.66 -32.28 -28.54
CA ASN A 353 -3.95 -31.99 -29.79
C ASN A 353 -4.46 -30.72 -30.49
N ASN A 354 -4.69 -29.64 -29.74
CA ASN A 354 -5.32 -28.40 -30.21
C ASN A 354 -6.76 -28.59 -30.78
N GLY A 355 -7.49 -29.61 -30.32
CA GLY A 355 -8.90 -29.82 -30.67
C GLY A 355 -9.13 -30.48 -32.04
N VAL A 356 -8.18 -31.30 -32.51
CA VAL A 356 -8.37 -32.08 -33.73
C VAL A 356 -9.28 -33.29 -33.49
N ASP A 357 -10.08 -33.65 -34.48
CA ASP A 357 -11.08 -34.73 -34.36
C ASP A 357 -10.47 -36.14 -34.26
N PHE A 358 -9.32 -36.35 -34.92
CA PHE A 358 -8.70 -37.67 -35.06
C PHE A 358 -7.19 -37.65 -34.76
N THR A 359 -6.69 -38.77 -34.27
CA THR A 359 -5.25 -39.06 -34.15
C THR A 359 -4.99 -40.52 -34.43
N ASN A 360 -3.82 -40.85 -34.98
CA ASN A 360 -3.32 -42.22 -35.09
C ASN A 360 -2.22 -42.55 -34.06
N SER A 361 -2.01 -41.64 -33.11
CA SER A 361 -1.00 -41.75 -32.06
C SER A 361 -1.66 -41.79 -30.69
N LEU A 362 -1.22 -42.73 -29.85
CA LEU A 362 -1.57 -42.78 -28.42
C LEU A 362 -0.97 -41.63 -27.62
N SER A 363 0.13 -41.04 -28.10
CA SER A 363 0.73 -39.85 -27.50
C SER A 363 0.00 -38.60 -27.98
N ALA A 364 -0.54 -37.84 -27.03
CA ALA A 364 -1.27 -36.60 -27.26
C ALA A 364 -0.70 -35.47 -26.39
N THR A 365 -0.98 -34.23 -26.78
CA THR A 365 -0.72 -33.03 -25.99
C THR A 365 -2.04 -32.44 -25.56
N LEU A 366 -2.21 -32.20 -24.27
CA LEU A 366 -3.35 -31.45 -23.72
C LEU A 366 -2.99 -29.97 -23.68
N ASN A 367 -3.83 -29.12 -24.26
CA ASN A 367 -3.78 -27.67 -24.17
C ASN A 367 -4.79 -27.20 -23.13
N LEU A 368 -4.34 -26.42 -22.15
CA LEU A 368 -5.08 -26.18 -20.92
C LEU A 368 -5.21 -24.69 -20.67
N THR A 369 -6.42 -24.25 -20.30
CA THR A 369 -6.66 -22.90 -19.81
C THR A 369 -7.20 -22.97 -18.39
N CYS A 370 -6.84 -21.99 -17.56
CA CYS A 370 -7.39 -21.86 -16.23
C CYS A 370 -7.43 -20.37 -15.83
N ALA A 371 -8.55 -19.94 -15.27
CA ALA A 371 -8.80 -18.59 -14.81
C ALA A 371 -9.65 -18.65 -13.54
N ASP A 372 -9.49 -17.67 -12.65
CA ASP A 372 -10.05 -17.71 -11.29
C ASP A 372 -10.82 -16.41 -10.94
N GLY A 373 -11.55 -15.87 -11.91
CA GLY A 373 -12.31 -14.63 -11.72
C GLY A 373 -11.45 -13.40 -11.40
N SER A 374 -12.11 -12.30 -11.03
CA SER A 374 -11.45 -11.05 -10.60
C SER A 374 -11.07 -11.04 -9.12
N ASP A 375 -11.78 -11.83 -8.32
CA ASP A 375 -11.65 -11.89 -6.87
C ASP A 375 -10.94 -13.17 -6.40
N GLY A 376 -10.54 -14.05 -7.32
CA GLY A 376 -9.78 -15.25 -7.01
C GLY A 376 -8.28 -15.05 -7.14
N ILE A 377 -7.53 -15.96 -6.52
CA ILE A 377 -6.06 -15.86 -6.39
C ILE A 377 -5.28 -16.66 -7.44
N GLY A 378 -6.00 -17.20 -8.42
CA GLY A 378 -5.44 -17.88 -9.57
C GLY A 378 -5.24 -19.37 -9.34
N CYS A 379 -5.08 -20.09 -10.46
CA CYS A 379 -4.96 -21.53 -10.45
C CYS A 379 -3.58 -21.98 -9.95
N ALA A 380 -3.57 -22.84 -8.93
CA ALA A 380 -2.36 -23.44 -8.38
C ALA A 380 -2.08 -24.80 -9.00
N ASP A 381 -3.09 -25.67 -9.01
CA ASP A 381 -2.94 -27.08 -9.35
C ASP A 381 -3.98 -27.54 -10.39
N MET A 382 -3.67 -28.68 -11.00
CA MET A 382 -4.55 -29.42 -11.90
C MET A 382 -4.40 -30.93 -11.70
N ARG A 383 -5.45 -31.69 -12.03
CA ARG A 383 -5.43 -33.16 -12.05
C ARG A 383 -6.29 -33.69 -13.20
N PHE A 384 -6.04 -34.94 -13.61
CA PHE A 384 -6.58 -35.49 -14.85
C PHE A 384 -7.20 -36.86 -14.65
N SER A 385 -8.12 -37.23 -15.53
CA SER A 385 -8.81 -38.51 -15.52
C SER A 385 -9.21 -38.93 -16.93
N ASN A 386 -9.33 -40.22 -17.19
CA ASN A 386 -9.91 -40.76 -18.43
C ASN A 386 -11.37 -41.24 -18.24
N ASP A 387 -11.88 -41.28 -17.00
CA ASP A 387 -13.18 -41.86 -16.65
C ASP A 387 -14.03 -40.95 -15.73
N ASN A 388 -13.51 -39.77 -15.37
CA ASN A 388 -14.08 -38.81 -14.40
C ASN A 388 -14.29 -39.39 -12.99
N GLN A 389 -13.63 -40.51 -12.66
CA GLN A 389 -13.76 -41.21 -11.37
C GLN A 389 -12.39 -41.42 -10.74
N SER A 390 -11.46 -41.97 -11.51
CA SER A 390 -10.08 -42.24 -11.13
C SER A 390 -9.22 -41.06 -11.56
N TRP A 391 -8.70 -40.31 -10.59
CA TRP A 391 -7.92 -39.11 -10.84
C TRP A 391 -6.44 -39.30 -10.53
N THR A 392 -5.58 -38.65 -11.30
CA THR A 392 -4.17 -38.47 -10.92
C THR A 392 -4.06 -37.68 -9.62
N SER A 393 -2.89 -37.72 -8.98
CA SER A 393 -2.56 -36.71 -7.96
C SER A 393 -2.62 -35.30 -8.54
N TRP A 394 -2.89 -34.32 -7.67
CA TRP A 394 -2.74 -32.91 -7.99
C TRP A 394 -1.29 -32.61 -8.36
N GLN A 395 -1.11 -31.75 -9.36
CA GLN A 395 0.19 -31.23 -9.79
C GLN A 395 0.05 -29.76 -10.14
N ALA A 396 1.15 -29.01 -10.12
CA ALA A 396 1.14 -27.59 -10.48
C ALA A 396 0.52 -27.36 -11.87
N PHE A 397 -0.25 -26.27 -12.00
CA PHE A 397 -0.85 -25.87 -13.25
C PHE A 397 0.23 -25.61 -14.32
N ALA A 398 -0.01 -26.12 -15.53
CA ALA A 398 0.76 -25.80 -16.72
C ALA A 398 -0.18 -25.73 -17.92
N ALA A 399 0.09 -24.82 -18.85
CA ALA A 399 -0.75 -24.63 -20.04
C ALA A 399 -0.72 -25.81 -21.02
N THR A 400 0.26 -26.70 -20.88
CA THR A 400 0.37 -27.92 -21.71
C THR A 400 0.77 -29.13 -20.88
N ARG A 401 0.27 -30.31 -21.27
CA ARG A 401 0.67 -31.58 -20.68
C ARG A 401 0.77 -32.69 -21.74
N ALA A 402 1.87 -33.44 -21.74
CA ALA A 402 1.95 -34.70 -22.49
C ALA A 402 1.03 -35.75 -21.83
N TRP A 403 0.24 -36.45 -22.65
CA TRP A 403 -0.77 -37.40 -22.20
C TRP A 403 -0.79 -38.64 -23.07
N THR A 404 -0.98 -39.81 -22.44
CA THR A 404 -1.12 -41.08 -23.15
C THR A 404 -2.59 -41.49 -23.13
N LEU A 405 -3.20 -41.59 -24.31
CA LEU A 405 -4.57 -42.05 -24.48
C LEU A 405 -4.69 -43.55 -24.13
N PRO A 406 -5.85 -44.00 -23.61
CA PRO A 406 -6.13 -45.42 -23.47
C PRO A 406 -6.03 -46.17 -24.81
N ALA A 407 -5.49 -47.39 -24.77
CA ALA A 407 -5.34 -48.23 -25.97
C ALA A 407 -6.67 -48.58 -26.66
N GLY A 408 -6.56 -49.01 -27.93
CA GLY A 408 -7.67 -49.44 -28.79
C GLY A 408 -8.35 -48.29 -29.54
N ASP A 409 -8.82 -48.53 -30.75
CA ASP A 409 -9.48 -47.48 -31.56
C ASP A 409 -10.82 -47.03 -30.95
N GLY A 410 -11.26 -45.84 -31.34
CA GLY A 410 -12.51 -45.22 -30.92
C GLY A 410 -12.32 -43.91 -30.14
N VAL A 411 -13.44 -43.37 -29.65
CA VAL A 411 -13.49 -42.11 -28.92
C VAL A 411 -12.76 -42.23 -27.59
N LYS A 412 -11.85 -41.29 -27.32
CA LYS A 412 -11.12 -41.13 -26.07
C LYS A 412 -11.54 -39.81 -25.43
N THR A 413 -11.87 -39.85 -24.15
CA THR A 413 -12.20 -38.65 -23.36
C THR A 413 -11.11 -38.41 -22.34
N VAL A 414 -10.69 -37.16 -22.20
CA VAL A 414 -9.79 -36.72 -21.13
C VAL A 414 -10.48 -35.63 -20.33
N TYR A 415 -10.50 -35.80 -19.01
CA TYR A 415 -11.05 -34.85 -18.05
C TYR A 415 -9.93 -34.12 -17.32
N VAL A 416 -10.19 -32.88 -16.93
CA VAL A 416 -9.32 -32.07 -16.08
C VAL A 416 -10.15 -31.40 -14.98
N GLN A 417 -9.54 -31.25 -13.81
CA GLN A 417 -9.98 -30.35 -12.75
C GLN A 417 -8.84 -29.44 -12.35
N TYR A 418 -9.19 -28.23 -11.93
CA TYR A 418 -8.27 -27.20 -11.46
C TYR A 418 -8.53 -26.91 -9.99
N ARG A 419 -7.52 -26.38 -9.31
CA ARG A 419 -7.61 -25.95 -7.92
C ARG A 419 -6.81 -24.67 -7.72
N ASP A 420 -7.36 -23.69 -7.03
CA ASP A 420 -6.67 -22.45 -6.70
C ASP A 420 -5.64 -22.65 -5.56
N ARG A 421 -5.02 -21.57 -5.09
CA ARG A 421 -4.04 -21.62 -4.00
C ARG A 421 -4.65 -21.81 -2.61
N LEU A 422 -5.96 -21.62 -2.47
CA LEU A 422 -6.70 -21.80 -1.21
C LEU A 422 -7.41 -23.16 -1.14
N GLY A 423 -7.34 -23.95 -2.21
CA GLY A 423 -7.89 -25.29 -2.29
C GLY A 423 -9.28 -25.38 -2.91
N ASN A 424 -9.86 -24.28 -3.41
CA ASN A 424 -11.14 -24.31 -4.12
C ASN A 424 -11.00 -25.08 -5.43
N GLN A 425 -11.84 -26.09 -5.63
CA GLN A 425 -11.77 -27.01 -6.76
C GLN A 425 -12.82 -26.67 -7.81
N SER A 426 -12.42 -26.67 -9.08
CA SER A 426 -13.33 -26.51 -10.21
C SER A 426 -14.24 -27.73 -10.38
N GLN A 427 -15.32 -27.53 -11.15
CA GLN A 427 -15.98 -28.65 -11.83
C GLN A 427 -15.02 -29.37 -12.80
N SER A 428 -15.39 -30.57 -13.26
CA SER A 428 -14.64 -31.27 -14.31
C SER A 428 -14.90 -30.64 -15.68
N PHE A 429 -13.83 -30.37 -16.42
CA PHE A 429 -13.87 -30.04 -17.84
C PHE A 429 -13.36 -31.22 -18.65
N SER A 430 -13.76 -31.34 -19.92
CA SER A 430 -13.36 -32.48 -20.75
C SER A 430 -13.26 -32.13 -22.23
N ASP A 431 -12.48 -32.93 -22.93
CA ASP A 431 -12.44 -32.95 -24.40
C ASP A 431 -12.33 -34.39 -24.91
N THR A 432 -12.65 -34.60 -26.18
CA THR A 432 -12.66 -35.90 -26.84
C THR A 432 -11.86 -35.91 -28.12
N ILE A 433 -11.19 -37.02 -28.41
CA ILE A 433 -10.53 -37.28 -29.69
C ILE A 433 -10.83 -38.71 -30.14
N THR A 434 -10.96 -38.94 -31.44
CA THR A 434 -11.07 -40.31 -31.98
C THR A 434 -9.68 -40.85 -32.28
N LEU A 435 -9.29 -41.92 -31.57
CA LEU A 435 -8.08 -42.65 -31.89
C LEU A 435 -8.40 -43.65 -33.01
N ASP A 436 -7.67 -43.55 -34.11
CA ASP A 436 -7.71 -44.51 -35.21
C ASP A 436 -6.27 -44.90 -35.59
N THR A 437 -5.84 -46.05 -35.09
CA THR A 437 -4.53 -46.63 -35.37
C THR A 437 -4.57 -47.62 -36.54
N THR A 438 -5.75 -47.89 -37.10
CA THR A 438 -5.95 -48.88 -38.15
C THR A 438 -6.01 -48.18 -39.52
N GLY A 439 -4.93 -48.32 -40.29
CA GLY A 439 -4.92 -47.83 -41.68
C GLY A 439 -5.97 -48.53 -42.55
N PRO A 440 -6.47 -47.88 -43.62
CA PRO A 440 -7.49 -48.47 -44.50
C PRO A 440 -6.94 -49.75 -45.15
N PRO A 441 -7.67 -50.87 -45.09
CA PRO A 441 -7.21 -52.11 -45.69
C PRO A 441 -7.33 -52.05 -47.22
N GLY A 442 -6.30 -52.51 -47.92
CA GLY A 442 -6.29 -52.58 -49.38
C GLY A 442 -5.35 -53.63 -49.95
N THR A 443 -5.56 -53.96 -51.22
CA THR A 443 -4.73 -54.88 -52.00
C THR A 443 -4.42 -54.31 -53.37
N ILE A 444 -3.29 -54.73 -53.93
CA ILE A 444 -2.89 -54.48 -55.31
C ILE A 444 -2.59 -55.82 -55.97
N SER A 445 -3.12 -56.04 -57.16
CA SER A 445 -2.70 -57.15 -58.03
C SER A 445 -2.46 -56.67 -59.45
N ILE A 446 -1.45 -57.26 -60.10
CA ILE A 446 -1.10 -56.97 -61.49
C ILE A 446 -1.80 -58.01 -62.35
N GLU A 447 -2.50 -57.57 -63.39
CA GLU A 447 -3.20 -58.46 -64.33
C GLU A 447 -4.11 -59.48 -63.62
N ASN A 448 -4.80 -59.09 -62.55
CA ASN A 448 -5.66 -59.96 -61.75
C ASN A 448 -4.91 -61.17 -61.14
N GLY A 449 -3.63 -60.98 -60.78
CA GLY A 449 -2.82 -61.98 -60.08
C GLY A 449 -2.09 -62.99 -60.98
N GLN A 450 -1.93 -62.68 -62.28
CA GLN A 450 -1.16 -63.54 -63.19
C GLN A 450 0.33 -63.59 -62.81
N ALA A 451 0.97 -64.74 -63.03
CA ALA A 451 2.38 -64.96 -62.69
C ALA A 451 3.37 -64.22 -63.62
N CYS A 452 2.93 -63.85 -64.83
CA CYS A 452 3.74 -63.17 -65.84
C CYS A 452 2.90 -62.14 -66.60
N ALA A 453 3.53 -61.03 -66.99
CA ALA A 453 2.94 -60.04 -67.91
C ALA A 453 3.60 -60.16 -69.29
N PHE A 454 2.79 -60.13 -70.36
CA PHE A 454 3.27 -60.19 -71.76
C PHE A 454 3.38 -58.81 -72.43
N SER A 455 3.08 -57.75 -71.68
CA SER A 455 3.08 -56.36 -72.13
C SER A 455 3.81 -55.48 -71.12
N ARG A 456 4.43 -54.39 -71.61
CA ARG A 456 5.00 -53.33 -70.75
C ARG A 456 3.92 -52.46 -70.12
N ASN A 457 2.74 -52.41 -70.73
CA ASN A 457 1.56 -51.79 -70.14
C ASN A 457 0.75 -52.89 -69.46
N VAL A 458 0.59 -52.77 -68.14
CA VAL A 458 -0.16 -53.71 -67.30
C VAL A 458 -1.35 -53.02 -66.64
N THR A 459 -2.39 -53.77 -66.34
CA THR A 459 -3.55 -53.30 -65.58
C THR A 459 -3.37 -53.61 -64.10
N LEU A 460 -3.54 -52.60 -63.24
CA LEU A 460 -3.56 -52.75 -61.79
C LEU A 460 -4.99 -52.91 -61.30
N TYR A 461 -5.23 -53.94 -60.49
CA TYR A 461 -6.48 -54.15 -59.78
C TYR A 461 -6.27 -53.80 -58.33
N LEU A 462 -6.98 -52.76 -57.87
CA LEU A 462 -6.84 -52.18 -56.55
C LEU A 462 -8.12 -52.42 -55.78
N THR A 463 -7.98 -52.88 -54.55
CA THR A 463 -9.06 -52.80 -53.56
C THR A 463 -8.59 -51.89 -52.44
N CYS A 464 -9.45 -50.99 -52.01
CA CYS A 464 -9.27 -50.34 -50.72
C CYS A 464 -10.63 -49.97 -50.16
N THR A 465 -10.87 -50.33 -48.90
CA THR A 465 -12.08 -49.92 -48.19
C THR A 465 -11.77 -48.65 -47.41
N GLY A 466 -12.47 -47.55 -47.73
CA GLY A 466 -12.32 -46.28 -47.02
C GLY A 466 -11.15 -45.40 -47.45
N CYS A 467 -10.37 -45.80 -48.47
CA CYS A 467 -9.39 -44.89 -49.07
C CYS A 467 -10.08 -43.74 -49.81
N VAL A 468 -9.57 -42.53 -49.63
CA VAL A 468 -9.98 -41.32 -50.38
C VAL A 468 -8.96 -40.89 -51.42
N GLN A 469 -7.71 -41.36 -51.30
CA GLN A 469 -6.61 -41.10 -52.23
C GLN A 469 -5.67 -42.30 -52.25
N MET A 470 -4.90 -42.42 -53.32
CA MET A 470 -3.83 -43.41 -53.46
C MET A 470 -2.58 -42.78 -54.07
N ARG A 471 -1.46 -43.50 -54.00
CA ARG A 471 -0.22 -43.17 -54.72
C ARG A 471 0.65 -44.42 -54.86
N PHE A 472 1.54 -44.43 -55.83
CA PHE A 472 2.42 -45.55 -56.13
C PHE A 472 3.88 -45.21 -55.86
N TYR A 473 4.65 -46.17 -55.36
CA TYR A 473 6.10 -46.02 -55.22
C TYR A 473 6.78 -46.50 -56.50
N ASP A 474 7.43 -45.60 -57.21
CA ASP A 474 8.25 -45.92 -58.37
C ASP A 474 9.67 -46.23 -57.92
N VAL A 475 10.05 -47.50 -58.09
CA VAL A 475 11.36 -48.02 -57.72
C VAL A 475 12.50 -47.44 -58.56
N PHE A 476 12.23 -46.97 -59.78
CA PHE A 476 13.26 -46.40 -60.66
C PHE A 476 13.59 -44.98 -60.28
N THR A 477 12.57 -44.19 -59.93
CA THR A 477 12.73 -42.81 -59.46
C THR A 477 12.96 -42.73 -57.94
N ARG A 478 12.79 -43.85 -57.21
CA ARG A 478 12.84 -43.94 -55.75
C ARG A 478 11.94 -42.92 -55.06
N GLY A 479 10.77 -42.71 -55.65
CA GLY A 479 9.84 -41.67 -55.25
C GLY A 479 8.41 -42.19 -55.24
N TRP A 480 7.58 -41.56 -54.42
CA TRP A 480 6.13 -41.73 -54.50
C TRP A 480 5.58 -40.81 -55.59
N THR A 481 4.61 -41.29 -56.35
CA THR A 481 3.78 -40.43 -57.21
C THR A 481 3.02 -39.41 -56.35
N PRO A 482 2.54 -38.31 -56.96
CA PRO A 482 1.54 -37.47 -56.32
C PRO A 482 0.32 -38.30 -55.87
N TRP A 483 -0.37 -37.81 -54.85
CA TRP A 483 -1.66 -38.37 -54.45
C TRP A 483 -2.68 -38.17 -55.58
N GLU A 484 -3.37 -39.26 -55.94
CA GLU A 484 -4.44 -39.30 -56.94
C GLU A 484 -5.73 -39.89 -56.39
#